data_AF-A0A3L7TR13-F1
#
_entry.id   AF-A0A3L7TR13-F1
#
_cell.length_a   1.000
_cell.length_b   1.000
_cell.length_c   1.000
_cell.angle_alpha   90.00
_cell.angle_beta   90.00
_cell.angle_gamma   90.00
#
_symmetry.space_group_name_H-M   'P 1'
#
loop_
_entity.id
_entity.type
_entity.pdbx_description
1 polymer ?
#
loop_
_entity_poly.entity_id
_entity_poly.type
_entity_poly.pdbx_seq_one_letter_code
_entity_poly.pdbx_strand_id
1 'polypeptide(L)'
;MNFLIGVAVIASITLATNADLVSLTAMRNATLYPSADGSVANGAGQYFFAGRTNGDLIRRGLVQFDVFSAIPVGATITGARLTLNISQSNGGDREVSVHRALNSWTTGASDPTDHSVGH
;
A
#
# COMPACT_ATOMS: atom_id res chain seq x y z
N MET A 1 -67.54 24.78 10.55
CA MET A 1 -66.26 25.40 10.95
C MET A 1 -65.28 24.26 11.16
N ASN A 2 -64.50 23.93 10.12
CA ASN A 2 -63.72 22.69 10.05
C ASN A 2 -62.24 23.04 10.25
N PHE A 3 -61.62 22.55 11.31
CA PHE A 3 -60.16 22.56 11.46
C PHE A 3 -59.68 21.12 11.48
N LEU A 4 -59.22 20.62 10.33
CA LEU A 4 -58.43 19.38 10.27
C LEU A 4 -56.98 19.73 10.61
N ILE A 5 -56.51 19.24 11.76
CA ILE A 5 -55.10 19.26 12.13
C ILE A 5 -54.44 18.07 11.43
N GLY A 6 -53.69 18.32 10.36
CA GLY A 6 -52.91 17.31 9.67
C GLY A 6 -51.66 16.95 10.48
N VAL A 7 -51.62 15.73 11.01
CA VAL A 7 -50.41 15.17 11.65
C VAL A 7 -49.47 14.70 10.56
N ALA A 8 -48.29 15.31 10.46
CA ALA A 8 -47.22 14.83 9.60
C ALA A 8 -46.46 13.70 10.30
N VAL A 9 -46.59 12.47 9.80
CA VAL A 9 -45.79 11.32 10.25
C VAL A 9 -44.45 11.37 9.49
N ILE A 10 -43.37 11.68 10.20
CA ILE A 10 -42.02 11.59 9.66
C ILE A 10 -41.57 10.13 9.83
N ALA A 11 -41.66 9.35 8.74
CA ALA A 11 -41.08 8.01 8.71
C ALA A 11 -39.56 8.12 8.70
N SER A 12 -38.91 7.56 9.72
CA SER A 12 -37.45 7.51 9.79
C SER A 12 -36.95 6.36 8.91
N ILE A 13 -36.33 6.66 7.77
CA ILE A 13 -35.62 5.65 6.97
C ILE A 13 -34.26 5.41 7.61
N THR A 14 -34.08 4.26 8.28
CA THR A 14 -32.76 3.81 8.70
C THR A 14 -32.04 3.20 7.50
N LEU A 15 -31.06 3.92 6.97
CA LEU A 15 -30.09 3.38 6.01
C LEU A 15 -29.19 2.40 6.78
N ALA A 16 -29.30 1.10 6.49
CA ALA A 16 -28.35 0.12 7.00
C ALA A 16 -26.98 0.37 6.36
N THR A 17 -26.00 0.80 7.15
CA THR A 17 -24.60 0.89 6.71
C THR A 17 -24.00 -0.51 6.75
N ASN A 18 -23.68 -1.08 5.59
CA ASN A 18 -22.95 -2.34 5.52
C ASN A 18 -21.45 -2.04 5.42
N ALA A 19 -20.64 -2.75 6.20
CA ALA A 19 -19.20 -2.77 6.01
C ALA A 19 -18.87 -3.65 4.79
N ASP A 20 -17.97 -3.16 3.93
CA ASP A 20 -17.51 -3.89 2.76
C ASP A 20 -15.98 -3.99 2.75
N LEU A 21 -15.43 -4.97 2.04
CA LEU A 21 -14.00 -5.21 1.88
C LEU A 21 -13.60 -5.01 0.43
N VAL A 22 -12.71 -4.04 0.20
CA VAL A 22 -12.10 -3.82 -1.11
C VAL A 22 -10.69 -4.40 -1.10
N SER A 23 -10.39 -5.29 -2.06
CA SER A 23 -9.05 -5.84 -2.26
C SER A 23 -8.30 -5.02 -3.31
N LEU A 24 -7.15 -4.48 -2.93
CA LEU A 24 -6.27 -3.70 -3.81
C LEU A 24 -5.03 -4.51 -4.15
N THR A 25 -4.66 -4.49 -5.43
CA THR A 25 -3.32 -4.92 -5.85
C THR A 25 -2.38 -3.71 -5.84
N ALA A 26 -1.10 -3.97 -5.57
CA ALA A 26 -0.09 -2.93 -5.68
C ALA A 26 0.01 -2.46 -7.14
N MET A 27 -0.18 -1.16 -7.39
CA MET A 27 -0.09 -0.58 -8.72
C MET A 27 1.37 -0.28 -9.13
N ARG A 28 2.25 -0.11 -8.14
CA ARG A 28 3.67 0.20 -8.34
C ARG A 28 4.47 -0.26 -7.14
N ASN A 29 5.68 -0.74 -7.36
CA ASN A 29 6.63 -1.04 -6.29
C ASN A 29 8.06 -0.68 -6.70
N ALA A 30 8.93 -0.43 -5.72
CA ALA A 30 10.36 -0.37 -5.93
C ALA A 30 11.16 -0.65 -4.65
N THR A 31 12.37 -1.15 -4.81
CA THR A 31 13.40 -1.19 -3.77
C THR A 31 14.32 0.01 -3.94
N LEU A 32 14.36 0.93 -2.98
CA LEU A 32 15.40 1.96 -2.95
C LEU A 32 16.71 1.38 -2.43
N TYR A 33 17.78 1.72 -3.13
CA TYR A 33 19.15 1.43 -2.72
C TYR A 33 19.79 2.66 -2.06
N PRO A 34 20.81 2.48 -1.21
CA PRO A 34 21.54 3.60 -0.65
C PRO A 34 22.26 4.36 -1.76
N SER A 35 21.97 5.64 -1.91
CA SER A 35 22.73 6.59 -2.72
C SER A 35 22.74 7.95 -2.02
N ALA A 36 23.68 8.82 -2.39
CA ALA A 36 23.82 10.14 -1.77
C ALA A 36 22.56 11.02 -1.93
N ASP A 37 21.82 10.81 -3.01
CA ASP A 37 20.63 11.57 -3.40
C ASP A 37 19.32 10.75 -3.29
N GLY A 38 19.39 9.47 -2.93
CA GLY A 38 18.25 8.56 -2.89
C GLY A 38 17.59 8.27 -4.25
N SER A 39 18.26 8.54 -5.37
CA SER A 39 17.70 8.39 -6.71
C SER A 39 17.76 6.96 -7.26
N VAL A 40 18.53 6.07 -6.63
CA VAL A 40 18.74 4.71 -7.14
C VAL A 40 17.65 3.77 -6.62
N ALA A 41 16.88 3.21 -7.54
CA ALA A 41 15.74 2.34 -7.26
C ALA A 41 15.65 1.18 -8.26
N ASN A 42 15.05 0.07 -7.82
CA ASN A 42 14.69 -1.07 -8.66
C ASN A 42 13.18 -1.34 -8.55
N GLY A 43 12.43 -0.99 -9.59
CA GLY A 43 11.02 -1.34 -9.76
C GLY A 43 10.74 -2.25 -10.97
N ALA A 44 11.77 -2.69 -11.69
CA ALA A 44 11.64 -3.57 -12.86
C ALA A 44 11.94 -5.04 -12.55
N GLY A 45 12.72 -5.31 -11.50
CA GLY A 45 13.08 -6.66 -11.08
C GLY A 45 11.89 -7.44 -10.51
N GLN A 46 12.03 -8.78 -10.50
CA GLN A 46 11.00 -9.71 -10.01
C GLN A 46 10.70 -9.55 -8.51
N TYR A 47 11.65 -9.01 -7.74
CA TYR A 47 11.60 -8.97 -6.29
C TYR A 47 11.68 -7.56 -5.73
N PHE A 48 11.08 -7.44 -4.56
CA PHE A 48 11.01 -6.24 -3.75
C PHE A 48 11.62 -6.53 -2.38
N PHE A 49 12.52 -5.68 -1.91
CA PHE A 49 13.26 -5.90 -0.68
C PHE A 49 13.14 -4.73 0.30
N ALA A 50 13.15 -5.06 1.58
CA ALA A 50 13.25 -4.11 2.69
C ALA A 50 14.17 -4.68 3.77
N GLY A 51 14.81 -3.80 4.54
CA GLY A 51 15.69 -4.18 5.64
C GLY A 51 17.17 -4.13 5.28
N ARG A 52 17.99 -4.89 6.01
CA ARG A 52 19.46 -4.86 5.89
C ARG A 52 19.97 -6.17 5.31
N THR A 53 20.85 -6.10 4.31
CA THR A 53 21.49 -7.29 3.74
C THR A 53 22.63 -7.78 4.63
N ASN A 54 23.14 -8.99 4.37
CA ASN A 54 24.32 -9.52 5.07
C ASN A 54 25.61 -8.73 4.77
N GLY A 55 25.61 -7.91 3.71
CA GLY A 55 26.69 -6.97 3.39
C GLY A 55 26.48 -5.57 3.96
N ASP A 56 25.64 -5.41 4.98
CA ASP A 56 25.39 -4.16 5.70
C ASP A 56 24.68 -3.05 4.88
N LEU A 57 24.15 -3.38 3.70
CA LEU A 57 23.42 -2.43 2.85
C LEU A 57 21.94 -2.34 3.25
N ILE A 58 21.42 -1.13 3.35
CA ILE A 58 20.01 -0.87 3.67
C ILE A 58 19.18 -0.86 2.39
N ARG A 59 18.08 -1.60 2.36
CA ARG A 59 17.05 -1.61 1.33
C ARG A 59 15.77 -1.01 1.90
N ARG A 60 15.14 -0.10 1.16
CA ARG A 60 13.83 0.46 1.55
C ARG A 60 12.80 0.06 0.52
N GLY A 61 11.79 -0.65 0.98
CA GLY A 61 10.67 -1.05 0.14
C GLY A 61 9.62 0.05 0.03
N LEU A 62 9.27 0.44 -1.20
CA LEU A 62 8.14 1.28 -1.55
C LEU A 62 7.06 0.51 -2.30
N VAL A 63 5.80 0.65 -1.87
CA VAL A 63 4.62 0.07 -2.53
C VAL A 63 3.54 1.15 -2.63
N GLN A 64 2.88 1.23 -3.78
CA GLN A 64 1.77 2.14 -4.03
C GLN A 64 0.50 1.35 -4.33
N PHE A 65 -0.61 1.86 -3.80
CA PHE A 65 -1.96 1.36 -4.06
C PHE A 65 -2.81 2.53 -4.55
N ASP A 66 -3.69 2.27 -5.52
CA ASP A 66 -4.73 3.24 -5.89
C ASP A 66 -5.94 3.02 -5.00
N VAL A 67 -6.10 3.90 -4.01
CA VAL A 67 -7.19 3.85 -3.04
C VAL A 67 -8.40 4.66 -3.52
N PHE A 68 -8.16 5.70 -4.33
CA PHE A 68 -9.20 6.67 -4.69
C PHE A 68 -10.15 6.15 -5.77
N SER A 69 -9.65 5.34 -6.71
CA SER A 69 -10.52 4.72 -7.72
C SER A 69 -11.34 3.55 -7.17
N ALA A 70 -10.90 2.97 -6.05
CA ALA A 70 -11.44 1.73 -5.53
C ALA A 70 -12.39 1.91 -4.33
N ILE A 71 -12.32 3.04 -3.61
CA ILE A 71 -13.18 3.30 -2.45
C ILE A 71 -14.26 4.34 -2.83
N PRO A 72 -15.56 4.04 -2.62
CA PRO A 72 -16.64 4.98 -2.91
C PRO A 72 -16.50 6.32 -2.19
N VAL A 73 -16.88 7.40 -2.88
CA VAL A 73 -16.92 8.75 -2.27
C VAL A 73 -17.87 8.74 -1.07
N GLY A 74 -17.40 9.28 0.06
CA GLY A 74 -18.15 9.34 1.31
C GLY A 74 -18.04 8.09 2.19
N ALA A 75 -17.34 7.04 1.74
CA ALA A 75 -17.07 5.88 2.58
C ALA A 75 -16.09 6.22 3.72
N THR A 76 -16.33 5.62 4.90
CA THR A 76 -15.40 5.70 6.04
C THR A 76 -14.55 4.44 6.10
N ILE A 77 -13.23 4.58 6.05
CA ILE A 77 -12.30 3.45 6.19
C ILE A 77 -12.16 3.13 7.68
N THR A 78 -12.58 1.93 8.08
CA THR A 78 -12.53 1.46 9.48
C THR A 78 -11.29 0.61 9.79
N GLY A 79 -10.60 0.13 8.76
CA GLY A 79 -9.38 -0.66 8.90
C GLY A 79 -8.69 -0.91 7.57
N ALA A 80 -7.44 -1.35 7.63
CA ALA A 80 -6.66 -1.76 6.48
C ALA A 80 -5.78 -2.95 6.85
N ARG A 81 -5.61 -3.89 5.92
CA ARG A 81 -4.69 -5.03 6.07
C ARG A 81 -3.74 -5.03 4.88
N LEU A 82 -2.44 -5.01 5.18
CA LEU A 82 -1.40 -5.25 4.19
C LEU A 82 -0.97 -6.72 4.26
N THR A 83 -1.01 -7.40 3.13
CA THR A 83 -0.50 -8.77 2.99
C THR A 83 0.74 -8.74 2.10
N LEU A 84 1.87 -9.23 2.63
CA LEU A 84 3.12 -9.35 1.90
C LEU A 84 3.54 -10.82 1.84
N ASN A 85 4.07 -11.25 0.69
CA ASN A 85 4.67 -12.56 0.53
C ASN A 85 6.18 -12.48 0.75
N ILE A 86 6.70 -13.24 1.72
CA ILE A 86 8.14 -13.31 1.98
C ILE A 86 8.72 -14.43 1.10
N SER A 87 9.40 -14.06 0.02
CA SER A 87 10.13 -15.01 -0.83
C SER A 87 11.56 -15.30 -0.35
N GLN A 88 12.15 -14.37 0.43
CA GLN A 88 13.51 -14.48 0.94
C GLN A 88 13.66 -13.73 2.26
N SER A 89 14.42 -14.31 3.19
CA SER A 89 14.78 -13.72 4.47
C SER A 89 16.18 -14.20 4.88
N ASN A 90 16.89 -13.40 5.68
CA ASN A 90 18.14 -13.83 6.32
C ASN A 90 17.92 -14.58 7.65
N GLY A 91 16.68 -14.99 7.92
CA GLY A 91 16.29 -15.76 9.10
C GLY A 91 15.99 -14.90 10.32
N GLY A 92 15.35 -15.56 11.30
CA GLY A 92 14.89 -14.95 12.55
C GLY A 92 13.64 -14.09 12.39
N ASP A 93 13.02 -13.78 13.52
CA ASP A 93 11.90 -12.86 13.57
C ASP A 93 12.41 -11.43 13.37
N ARG A 94 11.75 -10.69 12.48
CA ARG A 94 12.09 -9.30 12.15
C ARG A 94 10.84 -8.46 12.28
N GLU A 95 10.94 -7.37 13.01
CA GLU A 95 9.92 -6.33 12.97
C GLU A 95 9.96 -5.63 11.61
N VAL A 96 8.80 -5.54 10.96
CA VAL A 96 8.61 -4.80 9.71
C VAL A 96 7.62 -3.68 9.98
N SER A 97 8.11 -2.45 9.94
CA SER A 97 7.30 -1.26 10.14
C SER A 97 6.89 -0.65 8.80
N VAL A 98 5.66 -0.15 8.72
CA VAL A 98 5.12 0.51 7.53
C VAL A 98 5.02 2.00 7.78
N HIS A 99 5.48 2.81 6.82
CA HIS A 99 5.48 4.27 6.92
C HIS A 99 4.89 4.88 5.65
N ARG A 100 4.17 6.00 5.79
CA ARG A 100 3.70 6.78 4.65
C ARG A 100 4.89 7.47 3.99
N ALA A 101 5.07 7.24 2.70
CA ALA A 101 6.00 8.02 1.88
C ALA A 101 5.49 9.46 1.76
N LEU A 102 6.31 10.44 2.13
CA LEU A 102 5.96 11.86 2.09
C LEU A 102 6.46 12.56 0.83
N ASN A 103 7.46 11.98 0.17
CA ASN A 103 8.03 12.46 -1.07
C ASN A 103 7.68 11.50 -2.21
N SER A 104 7.65 12.04 -3.43
CA SER A 104 7.59 11.23 -4.63
C SER A 104 8.86 10.37 -4.75
N TRP A 105 8.73 9.26 -5.47
CA TRP A 105 9.80 8.31 -5.67
C TRP A 105 9.82 7.79 -7.10
N THR A 106 11.01 7.40 -7.54
CA THR A 106 11.24 6.78 -8.83
C THR A 106 11.29 5.26 -8.69
N THR A 107 10.83 4.54 -9.71
CA THR A 107 11.08 3.10 -9.88
C THR A 107 12.51 2.84 -10.35
N GLY A 108 13.25 3.89 -10.70
CA GLY A 108 14.58 3.82 -11.28
C GLY A 108 14.57 3.30 -12.71
N ALA A 109 15.72 3.43 -13.37
CA ALA A 109 16.02 2.79 -14.66
C ALA A 109 16.80 1.46 -14.48
N SER A 110 17.11 1.10 -13.23
CA SER A 110 18.00 -0.02 -12.91
C SER A 110 17.24 -1.33 -12.83
N ASP A 111 17.25 -2.08 -13.93
CA ASP A 111 17.36 -3.54 -13.87
C ASP A 111 18.81 -3.83 -13.44
N PRO A 112 19.08 -4.46 -12.27
CA PRO A 112 20.43 -4.96 -12.02
C PRO A 112 20.71 -6.09 -13.01
N THR A 113 21.19 -5.71 -14.20
CA THR A 113 21.88 -6.63 -15.10
C THR A 113 23.18 -7.07 -14.42
N ASP A 114 23.09 -8.13 -13.62
CA ASP A 114 24.10 -9.20 -13.62
C ASP A 114 23.60 -10.41 -12.82
N HIS A 115 22.99 -11.38 -13.50
CA HIS A 115 23.14 -12.78 -13.09
C HIS A 115 24.33 -13.33 -13.88
N SER A 116 25.55 -12.94 -13.51
CA SER A 116 26.75 -13.66 -13.93
C SER A 116 26.68 -15.03 -13.29
N VAL A 117 26.09 -15.97 -14.03
CA VAL A 117 26.20 -17.40 -13.79
C VAL A 117 27.67 -17.78 -13.98
N GLY A 118 28.45 -17.62 -12.93
CA GLY A 118 29.71 -18.33 -12.77
C GLY A 118 29.39 -19.80 -12.47
N HIS A 119 29.48 -20.63 -13.51
CA HIS A 119 29.87 -22.03 -13.35
C HIS A 119 31.36 -22.10 -13.01
#